data_AF-A0A7W6FPY8-F1
#
_entry.id   AF-A0A7W6FPY8-F1
#
_cell.length_a   1.000
_cell.length_b   1.000
_cell.length_c   1.000
_cell.angle_alpha   90.00
_cell.angle_beta   90.00
_cell.angle_gamma   90.00
#
_symmetry.space_group_name_H-M   'P 1'
#
loop_
_entity.id
_entity.type
_entity.pdbx_description
1 polymer ?
#
loop_
_entity_poly.entity_id
_entity_poly.type
_entity_poly.pdbx_seq_one_letter_code
_entity_poly.pdbx_strand_id
1 'polypeptide(L)' 'MHAPPRRRPSTRTRAVENDRPIVVTDDWPEQVPIGDTELRVIEGHLRKELDALLGPLP' A
#
# COMPACT_ATOMS: atom_id res chain seq x y z
N MET A 1 12.22 -42.30 -16.34
CA MET A 1 10.97 -41.51 -16.25
C MET A 1 10.52 -41.52 -14.78
N HIS A 2 10.86 -40.51 -13.97
CA HIS A 2 10.43 -40.42 -12.57
C HIS A 2 9.57 -39.16 -12.37
N ALA A 3 8.38 -39.35 -11.79
CA ALA A 3 7.36 -38.31 -11.57
C ALA A 3 7.72 -37.37 -10.39
N PRO A 4 7.23 -36.11 -10.36
CA PRO A 4 7.54 -35.17 -9.30
C PRO A 4 6.71 -35.44 -8.02
N PRO A 5 7.22 -35.06 -6.83
CA PRO A 5 6.55 -35.32 -5.58
C PRO A 5 5.34 -34.40 -5.36
N ARG A 6 4.25 -35.00 -4.87
CA ARG A 6 2.95 -34.38 -4.60
C ARG A 6 3.04 -33.49 -3.34
N ARG A 7 2.82 -32.17 -3.49
CA ARG A 7 2.79 -31.20 -2.38
C ARG A 7 1.59 -31.45 -1.46
N ARG A 8 1.83 -31.58 -0.15
CA ARG A 8 0.79 -31.58 0.89
C ARG A 8 0.37 -30.13 1.19
N PRO A 9 -0.91 -29.85 1.46
CA PRO A 9 -1.32 -28.52 1.90
C PRO A 9 -0.78 -28.29 3.33
N SER A 10 0.09 -27.30 3.49
CA SER A 10 0.48 -26.83 4.82
C SER A 10 -0.63 -25.93 5.32
N THR A 11 -1.45 -26.43 6.25
CA THR A 11 -2.33 -25.61 7.07
C THR A 11 -1.44 -24.85 8.05
N ARG A 12 -0.78 -23.79 7.56
CA ARG A 12 -0.02 -22.89 8.41
C ARG A 12 -1.07 -22.00 9.08
N THR A 13 -1.52 -22.42 10.25
CA THR A 13 -2.27 -21.56 11.18
C THR A 13 -1.51 -20.24 11.25
N ARG A 14 -2.06 -19.17 10.67
CA ARG A 14 -1.51 -17.82 10.85
C ARG A 14 -1.64 -17.54 12.34
N ALA A 15 -0.56 -17.79 13.08
CA ALA A 15 -0.42 -17.26 14.42
C ALA A 15 -0.67 -15.75 14.30
N VAL A 16 -1.55 -15.25 15.15
CA VAL A 16 -1.96 -13.87 15.24
C VAL A 16 -0.73 -13.06 15.67
N GLU A 17 0.12 -12.69 14.72
CA GLU A 17 1.26 -11.78 14.92
C GLU A 17 0.74 -10.33 14.95
N ASN A 18 -0.30 -10.07 15.74
CA ASN A 18 -0.96 -8.76 15.83
C ASN A 18 -0.77 -8.06 17.20
N ASP A 19 0.04 -8.63 18.10
CA ASP A 19 0.31 -8.05 19.45
C ASP A 19 1.55 -7.14 19.50
N ARG A 20 2.17 -6.82 18.36
CA ARG A 20 3.24 -5.81 18.34
C ARG A 20 2.61 -4.42 18.26
N PRO A 21 3.02 -3.47 19.12
CA PRO A 21 2.62 -2.08 18.97
C PRO A 21 2.96 -1.58 17.56
N ILE A 22 2.02 -0.89 16.92
CA ILE A 22 2.29 -0.17 15.67
C ILE A 22 3.27 0.95 16.03
N VAL A 23 4.53 0.80 15.61
CA VAL A 23 5.54 1.83 15.75
C VAL A 23 5.53 2.64 14.45
N VAL A 24 5.10 3.89 14.54
CA VAL A 24 5.24 4.86 13.45
C VAL A 24 6.65 5.40 13.52
N THR A 25 7.44 5.17 12.47
CA THR A 25 8.78 5.75 12.32
C THR A 25 8.82 6.68 11.12
N ASP A 26 9.62 7.74 11.22
CA ASP A 26 9.83 8.72 10.16
C ASP A 26 11.02 8.33 9.24
N ASP A 27 11.29 7.04 9.09
CA ASP A 27 12.47 6.49 8.37
C ASP A 27 12.33 6.56 6.84
N TRP A 28 11.67 7.60 6.34
CA TRP A 28 11.43 7.78 4.92
C TRP A 28 12.73 8.18 4.22
N PRO A 29 12.95 7.72 2.97
CA PRO A 29 14.07 8.22 2.19
C PRO A 29 13.93 9.73 1.98
N GLU A 30 15.05 10.43 1.82
CA GLU A 30 15.05 11.86 1.50
C GLU A 30 14.21 12.17 0.26
N GLN A 31 14.18 11.24 -0.70
CA GLN A 31 13.28 11.28 -1.86
C GLN A 31 12.40 10.05 -1.88
N VAL A 32 11.09 10.28 -1.79
CA VAL A 32 10.08 9.22 -1.93
C VAL A 32 9.93 8.93 -3.42
N PRO A 33 10.13 7.67 -3.87
CA PRO A 33 9.94 7.33 -5.26
C PRO A 33 8.45 7.35 -5.59
N ILE A 34 8.00 8.38 -6.30
CA ILE A 34 6.63 8.53 -6.79
C ILE A 34 6.72 8.66 -8.32
N GLY A 35 6.04 7.76 -9.03
CA GLY A 35 6.00 7.76 -10.50
C GLY A 35 4.85 8.58 -11.09
N ASP A 36 4.90 8.82 -12.40
CA ASP A 36 3.89 9.64 -13.12
C ASP A 36 2.46 9.12 -12.96
N THR A 37 2.27 7.80 -12.93
CA THR A 37 0.94 7.20 -12.74
C THR A 37 0.38 7.51 -11.36
N GLU A 38 1.21 7.37 -10.33
CA GLU A 38 0.85 7.65 -8.94
C GLU A 38 0.57 9.15 -8.76
N LEU A 39 1.41 9.99 -9.38
CA LEU A 39 1.23 11.43 -9.36
C LEU A 39 -0.13 11.85 -9.94
N ARG A 40 -0.52 11.32 -11.10
CA ARG A 40 -1.84 11.62 -11.70
C ARG A 40 -3.01 11.18 -10.83
N VAL A 41 -2.88 10.06 -10.11
CA VAL A 41 -3.91 9.60 -9.17
C VAL A 41 -4.02 10.57 -7.99
N ILE A 42 -2.89 10.98 -7.42
CA ILE A 42 -2.85 11.93 -6.30
C ILE A 42 -3.43 13.28 -6.72
N GLU A 43 -3.01 13.83 -7.86
CA GLU A 43 -3.54 15.11 -8.39
C GLU A 43 -5.05 15.05 -8.66
N GLY A 44 -5.52 13.94 -9.22
CA GLY A 44 -6.94 13.74 -9.49
C GLY A 44 -7.78 13.67 -8.21
N HIS A 45 -7.26 13.05 -7.15
CA HIS A 45 -7.92 13.05 -5.85
C HIS A 45 -7.84 14.42 -5.17
N LEU A 46 -6.66 15.04 -5.17
CA LEU A 46 -6.43 16.36 -4.57
C LEU A 46 -7.35 17.42 -5.17
N ARG A 47 -7.61 17.39 -6.49
CA ARG A 47 -8.58 18.29 -7.12
C ARG A 47 -9.96 18.21 -6.47
N LYS A 48 -10.45 17.00 -6.21
CA LYS A 48 -11.77 16.80 -5.59
C LYS A 48 -11.81 17.34 -4.16
N GLU A 49 -10.75 17.11 -3.40
CA GLU A 49 -10.63 17.63 -2.04
C GLU A 49 -10.55 19.16 -2.04
N LEU A 50 -9.80 19.75 -2.97
CA LEU A 50 -9.73 21.20 -3.13
C LEU A 50 -11.07 21.80 -3.54
N ASP A 51 -11.79 21.19 -4.48
CA ASP A 51 -13.13 21.63 -4.86
C ASP A 51 -14.12 21.55 -3.68
N ALA A 52 -14.01 20.50 -2.85
CA ALA A 52 -14.83 20.35 -1.65
C ALA A 52 -14.51 21.38 -0.57
N LEU A 53 -13.24 21.74 -0.40
CA LEU A 53 -12.78 22.67 0.63
C LEU A 53 -12.91 24.14 0.22
N LEU A 54 -12.67 24.46 -1.05
CA LEU A 54 -12.53 25.83 -1.55
C LEU A 54 -13.66 26.23 -2.51
N GLY A 55 -14.48 25.28 -2.94
CA GLY A 55 -15.42 25.46 -4.05
C GLY A 55 -14.75 25.25 -5.41
N PRO A 56 -15.54 25.14 -6.49
CA PRO A 56 -15.01 24.96 -7.83
C PRO A 56 -14.19 26.17 -8.27
N LEU A 57 -13.14 25.93 -9.04
CA LEU A 57 -12.37 27.00 -9.68
C LEU A 57 -13.28 27.85 -10.61
N PRO A 58 -13.09 29.18 -10.64
CA PRO A 58 -13.87 30.09 -11.48
C PRO A 58 -13.63 29.88 -12.98
#